data_AF-A0A674AWG0-F1
#
_entry.id   AF-A0A674AWG0-F1
#
_cell.length_a   1.000
_cell.length_b   1.000
_cell.length_c   1.000
_cell.angle_alpha   90.00
_cell.angle_beta   90.00
_cell.angle_gamma   90.00
#
_symmetry.space_group_name_H-M   'P 1'
#
loop_
_entity.id
_entity.type
_entity.pdbx_description
1 polymer ?
#
loop_
_entity_poly.entity_id
_entity_poly.type
_entity_poly.pdbx_seq_one_letter_code
_entity_poly.pdbx_strand_id
1 'polypeptide(L)'
;VNISKSSCCLLQMVVSWIRDHPRLVLITLLNTPPSSSQPIGSLDLTPLAGLVRWCVKAPLAYRRDEKQGLANGTTETELEAGPLFSELHLSVLQVLLLLPGVLREKGLLGRLALLQPDQLTSLISDLSGVLEELNPLHSDTQTHIQLTLDRLAQALQVSMAAGALLCSREDLRALCSRLPHNNLLQLVMSGPVQQSGFYPHIHTPPLGYSPRPGPLGPHPSSHSPHTSFPSQPFLPSMAFPFRPSH
;
A
#
# COMPACT_ATOMS: atom_id res chain seq x y z
N VAL A 1 35.68 4.84 21.35
CA VAL A 1 34.49 5.56 20.84
C VAL A 1 33.41 4.51 20.61
N ASN A 2 32.30 4.60 21.33
CA ASN A 2 31.25 3.59 21.38
C ASN A 2 30.57 3.45 20.01
N ILE A 3 30.80 2.32 19.33
CA ILE A 3 30.27 2.07 17.97
C ILE A 3 28.73 2.07 17.99
N SER A 4 28.09 1.56 19.06
CA SER A 4 26.63 1.56 19.25
C SER A 4 26.03 2.98 19.27
N LYS A 5 26.62 3.92 20.02
CA LYS A 5 26.15 5.32 20.09
C LYS A 5 26.27 6.03 18.74
N SER A 6 27.35 5.76 17.99
CA SER A 6 27.55 6.34 16.65
C SER A 6 26.51 5.86 15.63
N SER A 7 26.13 4.58 15.65
CA SER A 7 25.10 4.02 14.75
C SER A 7 23.71 4.57 15.03
N CYS A 8 23.35 4.79 16.29
CA CYS A 8 22.04 5.34 16.63
C CYS A 8 21.91 6.83 16.26
N CYS A 9 22.96 7.63 16.47
CA CYS A 9 22.99 9.02 16.03
C CYS A 9 22.88 9.15 14.49
N LEU A 10 23.50 8.24 13.74
CA LEU A 10 23.37 8.22 12.28
C LEU A 10 21.95 7.90 11.84
N LEU A 11 21.30 6.90 12.46
CA LEU A 11 19.91 6.57 12.15
C LEU A 11 18.99 7.76 12.44
N GLN A 12 19.14 8.41 13.60
CA GLN A 12 18.38 9.60 13.96
C GLN A 12 18.57 10.73 12.94
N MET A 13 19.80 10.95 12.47
CA MET A 13 20.10 11.94 11.43
C MET A 13 19.39 11.60 10.12
N VAL A 14 19.51 10.35 9.63
CA VAL A 14 18.85 9.90 8.40
C VAL A 14 17.33 10.03 8.50
N VAL A 15 16.74 9.63 9.64
CA VAL A 15 15.30 9.77 9.90
C VAL A 15 14.89 11.23 9.83
N SER A 16 15.60 12.13 10.51
CA SER A 16 15.28 13.56 10.49
C SER A 16 15.35 14.15 9.08
N TRP A 17 16.36 13.78 8.28
CA TRP A 17 16.50 14.26 6.91
C TRP A 17 15.36 13.81 6.00
N ILE A 18 14.98 12.53 6.08
CA ILE A 18 13.90 11.99 5.23
C ILE A 18 12.54 12.55 5.67
N ARG A 19 12.30 12.66 6.98
CA ARG A 19 11.07 13.24 7.53
C ARG A 19 10.91 14.70 7.11
N ASP A 20 11.95 15.51 7.31
CA ASP A 20 11.88 16.95 7.08
C ASP A 20 11.95 17.27 5.57
N HIS A 21 12.65 16.44 4.79
CA HIS A 21 12.86 16.64 3.35
C HIS A 21 12.66 15.34 2.54
N PRO A 22 11.43 14.81 2.41
CA PRO A 22 11.17 13.51 1.76
C PRO A 22 11.61 13.45 0.29
N ARG A 23 11.62 14.59 -0.41
CA ARG A 23 12.10 14.68 -1.80
C ARG A 23 13.59 14.35 -1.94
N LEU A 24 14.39 14.44 -0.87
CA LEU A 24 15.81 14.09 -0.89
C LEU A 24 16.04 12.64 -1.34
N VAL A 25 15.16 11.72 -0.94
CA VAL A 25 15.21 10.31 -1.35
C VAL A 25 15.02 10.14 -2.87
N LEU A 26 14.32 11.08 -3.51
CA LEU A 26 14.02 11.04 -4.94
C LEU A 26 14.95 11.95 -5.76
N ILE A 27 15.98 12.55 -5.15
CA ILE A 27 16.77 13.61 -5.79
C ILE A 27 17.45 13.15 -7.09
N THR A 28 17.97 11.93 -7.13
CA THR A 28 18.55 11.34 -8.35
C THR A 28 17.50 11.26 -9.45
N LEU A 29 16.33 10.70 -9.14
CA LEU A 29 15.23 10.58 -10.10
C LEU A 29 14.77 11.96 -10.60
N LEU A 30 14.61 12.93 -9.71
CA LEU A 30 14.20 14.29 -10.02
C LEU A 30 15.16 14.96 -11.01
N ASN A 31 16.47 14.79 -10.81
CA ASN A 31 17.52 15.38 -11.64
C ASN A 31 17.82 14.58 -12.91
N THR A 32 17.38 13.32 -13.03
CA THR A 32 17.54 12.55 -14.27
C THR A 32 16.69 13.17 -15.39
N PRO A 33 17.29 13.55 -16.53
CA PRO A 33 16.53 14.07 -17.67
C PRO A 33 15.57 13.00 -18.22
N PRO A 34 14.43 13.40 -18.81
CA PRO A 34 13.51 12.47 -19.44
C PRO A 34 14.18 11.85 -20.67
N SER A 35 14.87 10.72 -20.51
CA SER A 35 15.45 9.97 -21.62
C SER A 35 14.36 9.15 -22.31
N SER A 36 14.23 9.32 -23.62
CA SER A 36 13.28 8.58 -24.47
C SER A 36 13.65 7.11 -24.68
N SER A 37 14.79 6.64 -24.13
CA SER A 37 15.33 5.29 -24.40
C SER A 37 15.73 4.50 -23.16
N GLN A 38 15.43 4.97 -21.94
CA GLN A 38 15.91 4.31 -20.74
C GLN A 38 15.17 2.98 -20.52
N PRO A 39 15.89 1.86 -20.30
CA PRO A 39 15.27 0.58 -20.05
C PRO A 39 14.40 0.65 -18.80
N ILE A 40 13.21 0.06 -18.92
CA ILE A 40 12.24 -0.22 -17.85
C ILE A 40 12.97 -1.08 -16.83
N GLY A 41 13.39 -0.47 -15.72
CA GLY A 41 14.51 -1.00 -14.95
C GLY A 41 14.23 -1.23 -13.48
N SER A 42 13.78 -0.20 -12.75
CA SER A 42 13.57 -0.15 -11.28
C SER A 42 13.84 1.27 -10.76
N LEU A 43 13.46 1.55 -9.52
CA LEU A 43 13.89 2.73 -8.77
C LEU A 43 15.26 2.57 -8.10
N ASP A 44 16.14 1.71 -8.62
CA ASP A 44 17.44 1.37 -8.00
C ASP A 44 18.40 2.59 -7.90
N LEU A 45 18.13 3.67 -8.65
CA LEU A 45 18.86 4.95 -8.54
C LEU A 45 18.52 5.74 -7.26
N THR A 46 17.50 5.31 -6.53
CA THR A 46 17.05 5.91 -5.27
C THR A 46 17.33 4.94 -4.12
N PRO A 47 17.60 5.42 -2.89
CA PRO A 47 17.77 4.52 -1.74
C PRO A 47 16.45 3.90 -1.28
N LEU A 48 15.31 4.22 -1.91
CA LEU A 48 13.97 3.90 -1.46
C LEU A 48 13.74 2.39 -1.30
N ALA A 49 14.21 1.59 -2.26
CA ALA A 49 14.12 0.12 -2.20
C ALA A 49 14.89 -0.45 -0.99
N GLY A 50 16.06 0.10 -0.69
CA GLY A 50 16.86 -0.31 0.47
C GLY A 50 16.21 0.12 1.79
N LEU A 51 15.70 1.35 1.85
CA LEU A 51 15.01 1.88 3.03
C LEU A 51 13.75 1.07 3.38
N VAL A 52 12.95 0.69 2.38
CA VAL A 52 11.78 -0.18 2.58
C VAL A 52 12.20 -1.53 3.18
N ARG A 53 13.22 -2.19 2.60
CA ARG A 53 13.73 -3.46 3.16
C ARG A 53 14.19 -3.31 4.60
N TRP A 54 14.87 -2.21 4.91
CA TRP A 54 15.36 -1.96 6.24
C TRP A 54 14.22 -1.78 7.23
N CYS A 55 13.20 -0.99 6.88
CA CYS A 55 12.02 -0.77 7.71
C CYS A 55 11.23 -2.07 7.96
N VAL A 56 11.10 -2.93 6.95
CA VAL A 56 10.40 -4.22 7.05
C VAL A 56 11.15 -5.21 7.95
N LYS A 57 12.48 -5.32 7.81
CA LYS A 57 13.30 -6.26 8.60
C LYS A 57 13.61 -5.78 10.02
N ALA A 58 13.55 -4.46 10.26
CA ALA A 58 13.96 -3.86 11.54
C ALA A 58 13.29 -4.46 12.80
N PRO A 59 11.97 -4.73 12.85
CA PRO A 59 11.33 -5.31 14.05
C PRO A 59 11.95 -6.65 14.48
N LEU A 60 12.43 -7.46 13.53
CA LEU A 60 13.05 -8.76 13.83
C LEU A 60 14.54 -8.63 14.14
N ALA A 61 15.23 -7.67 13.51
CA ALA A 61 16.66 -7.46 13.68
C ALA A 61 17.01 -6.92 15.08
N TYR A 62 16.32 -5.89 15.54
CA TYR A 62 16.63 -5.24 16.83
C TYR A 62 16.21 -6.08 18.03
N ARG A 63 15.17 -6.89 17.87
CA ARG A 63 14.80 -7.87 18.89
C ARG A 63 15.91 -8.90 19.16
N ARG A 64 16.63 -9.35 18.11
CA ARG A 64 17.77 -10.25 18.29
C ARG A 64 18.88 -9.57 19.11
N ASP A 65 19.08 -8.27 18.88
CA ASP A 65 20.06 -7.46 19.58
C ASP A 65 19.68 -7.24 21.06
N GLU A 66 18.42 -6.92 21.35
CA GLU A 66 17.92 -6.80 22.73
C GLU A 66 18.04 -8.10 23.53
N LYS A 67 17.73 -9.25 22.93
CA LYS A 67 17.92 -10.55 23.58
C LYS A 67 19.40 -10.86 23.86
N GLN A 68 20.31 -10.44 22.97
CA GLN A 68 21.75 -10.59 23.16
C GLN A 68 22.30 -9.60 24.20
N GLY A 69 21.78 -8.36 24.24
CA GLY A 69 22.14 -7.33 25.22
C GLY A 69 21.71 -7.66 26.65
N LEU A 70 20.50 -8.23 26.82
CA LEU A 70 20.00 -8.72 28.11
C LEU A 70 20.84 -9.89 28.65
N ALA A 71 21.39 -10.74 27.77
CA ALA A 71 22.34 -11.79 28.17
C ALA A 71 23.70 -11.21 28.60
N ASN A 72 24.05 -10.02 28.14
CA ASN A 72 25.33 -9.35 28.39
C ASN A 72 25.26 -8.21 29.44
N GLY A 73 24.12 -8.06 30.15
CA GLY A 73 23.99 -7.19 31.33
C GLY A 73 24.14 -5.69 31.07
N THR A 74 24.09 -5.23 29.81
CA THR A 74 24.29 -3.82 29.46
C THR A 74 22.94 -3.09 29.46
N THR A 75 22.62 -2.45 30.58
CA THR A 75 21.46 -1.55 30.74
C THR A 75 21.94 -0.10 30.67
N GLU A 76 22.53 0.30 29.54
CA GLU A 76 22.63 1.73 29.25
C GLU A 76 21.38 2.15 28.48
N THR A 77 20.87 3.33 28.83
CA THR A 77 19.82 4.10 28.16
C THR A 77 20.17 4.32 26.68
N GLU A 78 20.16 3.26 25.89
CA GLU A 78 20.32 3.32 24.45
C GLU A 78 19.08 3.97 23.89
N LEU A 79 19.29 4.99 23.07
CA LEU A 79 18.23 5.64 22.33
C LEU A 79 17.55 4.55 21.51
N GLU A 80 16.32 4.17 21.90
CA GLU A 80 15.68 2.99 21.36
C GLU A 80 15.56 3.14 19.85
N ALA A 81 16.19 2.20 19.13
CA ALA A 81 16.15 2.20 17.67
C ALA A 81 14.71 1.94 17.16
N GLY A 82 13.88 1.25 17.94
CA GLY A 82 12.49 0.89 17.60
C GLY A 82 11.63 2.08 17.16
N PRO A 83 11.49 3.14 17.99
CA PRO A 83 10.82 4.39 17.62
C PRO A 83 11.38 5.01 16.33
N LEU A 84 12.71 5.08 16.18
CA LEU A 84 13.35 5.64 14.99
C LEU A 84 12.98 4.87 13.72
N PHE A 85 12.87 3.54 13.77
CA PHE A 85 12.42 2.76 12.61
C PHE A 85 10.94 2.93 12.29
N SER A 86 10.11 3.20 13.30
CA SER A 86 8.70 3.50 13.08
C SER A 86 8.54 4.85 12.37
N GLU A 87 9.33 5.83 12.80
CA GLU A 87 9.41 7.14 12.16
C GLU A 87 10.02 7.07 10.76
N LEU A 88 11.08 6.27 10.58
CA LEU A 88 11.68 6.00 9.26
C LEU A 88 10.65 5.38 8.32
N HIS A 89 9.94 4.35 8.78
CA HIS A 89 8.92 3.66 7.99
C HIS A 89 7.83 4.62 7.54
N LEU A 90 7.30 5.44 8.46
CA LEU A 90 6.31 6.46 8.12
C LEU A 90 6.85 7.46 7.09
N SER A 91 8.08 7.93 7.28
CA SER A 91 8.74 8.87 6.36
C SER A 91 8.95 8.25 4.98
N VAL A 92 9.31 6.97 4.90
CA VAL A 92 9.44 6.22 3.65
C VAL A 92 8.09 6.05 2.95
N LEU A 93 7.01 5.76 3.69
CA LEU A 93 5.66 5.73 3.12
C LEU A 93 5.26 7.11 2.57
N GLN A 94 5.60 8.20 3.26
CA GLN A 94 5.38 9.56 2.75
C GLN A 94 6.13 9.81 1.44
N VAL A 95 7.38 9.36 1.31
CA VAL A 95 8.13 9.43 0.04
C VAL A 95 7.40 8.66 -1.07
N LEU A 96 6.91 7.45 -0.78
CA LEU A 96 6.16 6.65 -1.74
C LEU A 96 4.85 7.33 -2.19
N LEU A 97 4.21 8.13 -1.33
CA LEU A 97 3.02 8.91 -1.70
C LEU A 97 3.34 10.09 -2.64
N LEU A 98 4.56 10.62 -2.63
CA LEU A 98 5.01 11.66 -3.58
C LEU A 98 5.36 11.08 -4.96
N LEU A 99 5.75 9.81 -4.99
CA LEU A 99 6.27 9.13 -6.17
C LEU A 99 5.35 9.20 -7.40
N PRO A 100 4.01 9.06 -7.32
CA PRO A 100 3.14 9.10 -8.50
C PRO A 100 3.18 10.42 -9.25
N GLY A 101 3.33 11.53 -8.53
CA GLY A 101 3.48 12.86 -9.14
C GLY A 101 4.78 12.93 -9.95
N VAL A 102 5.89 12.53 -9.32
CA VAL A 102 7.22 12.52 -9.95
C VAL A 102 7.26 11.59 -11.16
N LEU A 103 6.68 10.40 -11.05
CA LEU A 103 6.63 9.43 -12.15
C LEU A 103 5.75 9.93 -13.31
N ARG A 104 4.63 10.61 -13.02
CA ARG A 104 3.74 11.16 -14.04
C ARG A 104 4.42 12.30 -14.81
N GLU A 105 5.06 13.23 -14.11
CA GLU A 105 5.81 14.33 -14.73
C GLU A 105 6.92 13.83 -15.67
N LYS A 106 7.50 12.67 -15.36
CA LYS A 106 8.55 12.04 -16.18
C LYS A 106 8.04 11.02 -17.21
N GLY A 107 6.74 10.71 -17.26
CA GLY A 107 6.19 9.69 -18.16
C GLY A 107 6.63 8.25 -17.82
N LEU A 108 6.87 7.98 -16.54
CA LEU A 108 7.41 6.72 -16.00
C LEU A 108 6.41 5.97 -15.10
N LEU A 109 5.20 6.48 -14.91
CA LEU A 109 4.16 5.83 -14.11
C LEU A 109 3.82 4.44 -14.69
N GLY A 110 3.86 3.40 -13.86
CA GLY A 110 3.66 2.02 -14.32
C GLY A 110 4.83 1.42 -15.11
N ARG A 111 5.97 2.14 -15.20
CA ARG A 111 7.17 1.69 -15.92
C ARG A 111 8.39 1.51 -15.01
N LEU A 112 8.35 2.01 -13.79
CA LEU A 112 9.40 1.82 -12.80
C LEU A 112 8.84 1.11 -11.57
N ALA A 113 9.44 -0.02 -11.22
CA ALA A 113 9.13 -0.72 -9.98
C ALA A 113 9.99 -0.18 -8.83
N LEU A 114 9.41 -0.05 -7.65
CA LEU A 114 10.12 0.12 -6.39
C LEU A 114 11.06 -1.07 -6.14
N LEU A 115 10.53 -2.28 -6.30
CA LEU A 115 11.26 -3.53 -6.20
C LEU A 115 11.00 -4.33 -7.48
N GLN A 116 12.08 -4.79 -8.12
CA GLN A 116 11.94 -5.78 -9.19
C GLN A 116 11.37 -7.10 -8.65
N PRO A 117 10.77 -7.95 -9.50
CA PRO A 117 10.25 -9.25 -9.08
C PRO A 117 11.28 -10.11 -8.33
N ASP A 118 12.52 -10.19 -8.82
CA ASP A 118 13.61 -10.93 -8.15
C ASP A 118 13.96 -10.33 -6.79
N GLN A 119 13.97 -8.99 -6.74
CA GLN A 119 14.25 -8.20 -5.54
C GLN A 119 13.17 -8.39 -4.45
N LEU A 120 11.90 -8.53 -4.85
CA LEU A 120 10.78 -8.84 -3.96
C LEU A 120 10.81 -10.30 -3.52
N THR A 121 11.11 -11.23 -4.44
CA THR A 121 11.25 -12.66 -4.17
C THR A 121 12.35 -12.92 -3.14
N SER A 122 13.51 -12.29 -3.31
CA SER A 122 14.61 -12.35 -2.34
C SER A 122 14.19 -11.81 -0.98
N LEU A 123 13.51 -10.66 -0.90
CA LEU A 123 13.03 -10.12 0.37
C LEU A 123 12.06 -11.09 1.09
N ILE A 124 11.11 -11.66 0.35
CA ILE A 124 10.13 -12.60 0.94
C ILE A 124 10.80 -13.90 1.37
N SER A 125 11.77 -14.41 0.61
CA SER A 125 12.53 -15.60 0.97
C SER A 125 13.40 -15.37 2.22
N ASP A 126 14.08 -14.22 2.29
CA ASP A 126 14.84 -13.79 3.47
C ASP A 126 13.94 -13.74 4.71
N LEU A 127 12.75 -13.15 4.59
CA LEU A 127 11.79 -13.09 5.67
C LEU A 127 11.34 -14.49 6.07
N SER A 128 10.89 -15.33 5.13
CA SER A 128 10.48 -16.72 5.40
C SER A 128 11.54 -17.47 6.22
N GLY A 129 12.81 -17.41 5.81
CA GLY A 129 13.89 -18.06 6.53
C GLY A 129 14.08 -17.54 7.95
N VAL A 130 14.06 -16.21 8.15
CA VAL A 130 14.14 -15.62 9.49
C VAL A 130 12.94 -15.99 10.36
N LEU A 131 11.73 -16.04 9.78
CA LEU A 131 10.53 -16.40 10.51
C LEU A 131 10.46 -17.89 10.89
N GLU A 132 10.98 -18.78 10.05
CA GLU A 132 11.10 -20.22 10.34
C GLU A 132 12.04 -20.50 11.52
N GLU A 133 13.09 -19.70 11.69
CA GLU A 133 14.01 -19.79 12.84
C GLU A 133 13.41 -19.28 14.16
N LEU A 134 12.35 -18.48 14.10
CA LEU A 134 11.77 -17.82 15.27
C LEU A 134 10.68 -18.70 15.91
N ASN A 135 10.81 -18.97 17.20
CA ASN A 135 9.76 -19.67 17.95
C ASN A 135 8.55 -18.71 18.21
N PRO A 136 7.37 -18.95 17.60
CA PRO A 136 6.22 -18.04 17.69
C PRO A 136 5.47 -18.11 19.02
N LEU A 137 5.81 -19.07 19.90
CA LEU A 137 5.13 -19.27 21.18
C LEU A 137 5.36 -18.13 22.19
N HIS A 138 6.34 -17.25 21.94
CA HIS A 138 6.57 -16.08 22.78
C HIS A 138 5.75 -14.90 22.25
N SER A 139 4.88 -14.31 23.09
CA SER A 139 3.98 -13.21 22.71
C SER A 139 4.71 -12.02 22.07
N ASP A 140 5.87 -11.68 22.61
CA ASP A 140 6.76 -10.65 22.05
C ASP A 140 7.37 -11.04 20.68
N THR A 141 7.64 -12.33 20.43
CA THR A 141 8.02 -12.76 19.05
C THR A 141 6.89 -12.44 18.09
N GLN A 142 5.66 -12.77 18.49
CA GLN A 142 4.49 -12.66 17.64
C GLN A 142 4.18 -11.20 17.30
N THR A 143 4.34 -10.27 18.25
CA THR A 143 4.14 -8.83 17.98
C THR A 143 5.12 -8.30 16.95
N HIS A 144 6.41 -8.65 17.06
CA HIS A 144 7.42 -8.25 16.07
C HIS A 144 7.21 -8.89 14.70
N ILE A 145 6.79 -10.16 14.64
CA ILE A 145 6.40 -10.82 13.39
C ILE A 145 5.24 -10.07 12.73
N GLN A 146 4.17 -9.80 13.47
CA GLN A 146 3.01 -9.08 12.92
C GLN A 146 3.40 -7.67 12.46
N LEU A 147 4.22 -6.95 13.22
CA LEU A 147 4.70 -5.62 12.82
C LEU A 147 5.54 -5.66 11.53
N THR A 148 6.41 -6.66 11.36
CA THR A 148 7.17 -6.85 10.11
C THR A 148 6.23 -7.10 8.92
N LEU A 149 5.23 -7.96 9.10
CA LEU A 149 4.26 -8.27 8.04
C LEU A 149 3.36 -7.07 7.73
N ASP A 150 2.96 -6.29 8.73
CA ASP A 150 2.20 -5.05 8.54
C ASP A 150 3.01 -4.01 7.76
N ARG A 151 4.29 -3.83 8.09
CA ARG A 151 5.17 -2.91 7.36
C ARG A 151 5.37 -3.35 5.90
N LEU A 152 5.53 -4.65 5.66
CA LEU A 152 5.59 -5.21 4.30
C LEU A 152 4.29 -4.93 3.54
N ALA A 153 3.14 -5.22 4.15
CA ALA A 153 1.84 -5.01 3.56
C ALA A 153 1.59 -3.54 3.20
N GLN A 154 1.90 -2.61 4.11
CA GLN A 154 1.80 -1.17 3.86
C GLN A 154 2.69 -0.73 2.70
N ALA A 155 3.95 -1.17 2.66
CA ALA A 155 4.86 -0.82 1.58
C ALA A 155 4.38 -1.35 0.22
N LEU A 156 3.89 -2.60 0.17
CA LEU A 156 3.30 -3.20 -1.03
C LEU A 156 2.06 -2.42 -1.47
N GLN A 157 1.14 -2.14 -0.55
CA GLN A 157 -0.10 -1.43 -0.85
C GLN A 157 0.16 -0.03 -1.43
N VAL A 158 1.03 0.74 -0.79
CA VAL A 158 1.37 2.09 -1.27
C VAL A 158 2.10 2.00 -2.60
N SER A 159 2.99 1.03 -2.81
CA SER A 159 3.67 0.84 -4.09
C SER A 159 2.71 0.47 -5.22
N MET A 160 1.72 -0.38 -4.95
CA MET A 160 0.65 -0.72 -5.89
C MET A 160 -0.17 0.53 -6.25
N ALA A 161 -0.63 1.28 -5.24
CA ALA A 161 -1.38 2.52 -5.45
C ALA A 161 -0.56 3.59 -6.19
N ALA A 162 0.76 3.59 -5.98
CA ALA A 162 1.67 4.51 -6.63
C ALA A 162 2.02 4.15 -8.08
N GLY A 163 1.55 2.99 -8.58
CA GLY A 163 1.96 2.48 -9.90
C GLY A 163 3.45 2.11 -9.95
N ALA A 164 4.04 1.80 -8.80
CA ALA A 164 5.44 1.45 -8.61
C ALA A 164 5.63 -0.01 -8.19
N LEU A 165 4.61 -0.86 -8.31
CA LEU A 165 4.75 -2.31 -8.17
C LEU A 165 4.36 -2.97 -9.49
N LEU A 166 5.35 -3.53 -10.18
CA LEU A 166 5.16 -4.25 -11.45
C LEU A 166 4.97 -5.76 -11.21
N CYS A 167 4.11 -6.10 -10.26
CA CYS A 167 3.81 -7.47 -9.85
C CYS A 167 2.29 -7.64 -9.82
N SER A 168 1.78 -8.74 -10.39
CA SER A 168 0.35 -9.02 -10.33
C SER A 168 -0.07 -9.45 -8.92
N ARG A 169 -1.36 -9.31 -8.60
CA ARG A 169 -1.89 -9.81 -7.32
C ARG A 169 -1.74 -11.32 -7.17
N GLU A 170 -1.78 -12.06 -8.28
CA GLU A 170 -1.60 -13.51 -8.30
C GLU A 170 -0.16 -13.88 -7.90
N ASP A 171 0.82 -13.25 -8.55
CA ASP A 171 2.24 -13.45 -8.24
C ASP A 171 2.54 -13.05 -6.79
N LEU A 172 1.96 -11.94 -6.32
CA LEU A 172 2.10 -11.51 -4.93
C LEU A 172 1.58 -12.56 -3.95
N ARG A 173 0.42 -13.17 -4.25
CA ARG A 173 -0.16 -14.24 -3.44
C ARG A 173 0.71 -15.49 -3.43
N ALA A 174 1.23 -15.88 -4.60
CA ALA A 174 2.15 -17.01 -4.72
C ALA A 174 3.41 -16.79 -3.87
N LEU A 175 4.03 -15.61 -3.97
CA LEU A 175 5.22 -15.27 -3.19
C LEU A 175 4.93 -15.24 -1.69
N CYS A 176 3.87 -14.55 -1.26
CA CYS A 176 3.54 -14.35 0.15
C CYS A 176 2.93 -15.59 0.82
N SER A 177 2.59 -16.65 0.07
CA SER A 177 2.01 -17.90 0.61
C SER A 177 2.88 -18.58 1.67
N ARG A 178 4.19 -18.32 1.64
CA ARG A 178 5.18 -18.83 2.59
C ARG A 178 5.23 -18.07 3.91
N LEU A 179 4.59 -16.89 3.99
CA LEU A 179 4.60 -16.05 5.17
C LEU A 179 3.45 -16.43 6.12
N PRO A 180 3.61 -16.23 7.44
CA PRO A 180 2.52 -16.42 8.39
C PRO A 180 1.31 -15.52 8.10
N HIS A 181 0.16 -15.92 8.63
CA HIS A 181 -1.07 -15.14 8.49
C HIS A 181 -0.92 -13.73 9.06
N ASN A 182 -1.28 -12.73 8.25
CA ASN A 182 -1.38 -11.33 8.64
C ASN A 182 -2.58 -10.70 7.92
N ASN A 183 -3.45 -10.03 8.67
CA ASN A 183 -4.72 -9.52 8.15
C ASN A 183 -4.51 -8.43 7.09
N LEU A 184 -3.54 -7.54 7.31
CA LEU A 184 -3.27 -6.44 6.39
C LEU A 184 -2.70 -6.96 5.07
N LEU A 185 -1.74 -7.88 5.13
CA LEU A 185 -1.16 -8.50 3.94
C LEU A 185 -2.21 -9.26 3.13
N GLN A 186 -3.10 -10.02 3.79
CA GLN A 186 -4.22 -10.68 3.14
C GLN A 186 -5.12 -9.67 2.41
N LEU A 187 -5.48 -8.56 3.07
CA LEU A 187 -6.29 -7.51 2.45
C LEU A 187 -5.62 -6.90 1.21
N VAL A 188 -4.30 -6.68 1.26
CA VAL A 188 -3.52 -6.17 0.11
C VAL A 188 -3.58 -7.14 -1.08
N MET A 189 -3.42 -8.44 -0.82
CA MET A 189 -3.45 -9.49 -1.85
C MET A 189 -4.85 -9.71 -2.44
N SER A 190 -5.90 -9.68 -1.61
CA SER A 190 -7.29 -9.84 -2.03
C SER A 190 -7.80 -8.65 -2.85
N GLY A 191 -7.30 -7.45 -2.56
CA GLY A 191 -7.69 -6.23 -3.24
C GLY A 191 -8.94 -5.57 -2.71
N PRO A 192 -9.35 -4.44 -3.32
CA PRO A 192 -10.56 -3.77 -2.91
C PRO A 192 -11.70 -4.79 -2.99
N VAL A 193 -12.45 -4.90 -1.89
CA VAL A 193 -13.68 -5.69 -1.86
C VAL A 193 -14.54 -5.12 -2.97
N GLN A 194 -14.60 -5.82 -4.11
CA GLN A 194 -15.63 -5.53 -5.07
C GLN A 194 -16.93 -5.83 -4.32
N GLN A 195 -17.67 -4.79 -3.96
CA GLN A 195 -19.08 -4.93 -3.68
C GLN A 195 -19.67 -5.42 -5.00
N SER A 196 -19.66 -6.74 -5.19
CA SER A 196 -20.48 -7.40 -6.18
C SER A 196 -21.90 -6.84 -5.97
N GLY A 197 -22.51 -6.32 -7.03
CA GLY A 197 -23.81 -5.66 -7.02
C GLY A 197 -24.99 -6.59 -6.70
N PHE A 198 -24.86 -7.37 -5.63
CA PHE A 198 -25.81 -8.32 -5.09
C PHE A 198 -26.13 -7.96 -3.63
N TYR A 199 -26.29 -6.67 -3.34
CA TYR A 199 -27.20 -6.31 -2.24
C TYR A 199 -28.60 -6.27 -2.83
N PRO A 200 -29.55 -7.11 -2.37
CA PRO A 200 -30.94 -6.90 -2.71
C PRO A 200 -31.33 -5.53 -2.15
N HIS A 201 -31.91 -4.67 -2.99
CA HIS A 201 -32.52 -3.42 -2.55
C HIS A 201 -33.67 -3.71 -1.59
N ILE A 202 -33.37 -3.99 -0.32
CA ILE A 202 -34.35 -4.00 0.76
C ILE A 202 -34.37 -2.58 1.31
N HIS A 203 -34.90 -1.62 0.55
CA HIS A 203 -35.41 -0.33 1.06
C HIS A 203 -36.07 0.45 -0.09
N THR A 204 -37.01 -0.19 -0.79
CA THR A 204 -38.09 0.55 -1.44
C THR A 204 -39.27 0.60 -0.48
N PRO A 205 -39.66 1.78 0.04
CA PRO A 205 -40.91 1.91 0.78
C PRO A 205 -42.08 1.62 -0.18
N PRO A 206 -43.15 0.95 0.26
CA PRO A 206 -44.24 0.57 -0.64
C PRO A 206 -44.97 1.84 -1.07
N LEU A 207 -44.87 2.17 -2.37
CA LEU A 207 -45.74 3.17 -2.97
C LEU A 207 -47.18 2.67 -2.84
N GLY A 208 -47.97 3.51 -2.20
CA GLY A 208 -49.36 3.25 -1.88
C GLY A 208 -50.21 2.93 -3.11
N TYR A 209 -51.22 2.11 -2.85
CA TYR A 209 -52.50 2.02 -3.51
C TYR A 209 -52.69 2.91 -4.75
N SER A 210 -52.90 2.26 -5.90
CA SER A 210 -53.81 2.82 -6.90
C SER A 210 -54.76 1.73 -7.39
N PRO A 211 -56.08 2.01 -7.50
CA PRO A 211 -57.11 1.00 -7.63
C PRO A 211 -57.28 0.53 -9.08
N ARG A 212 -57.52 -0.78 -9.19
CA ARG A 212 -58.01 -1.47 -10.38
C ARG A 212 -59.34 -0.85 -10.84
N PRO A 213 -59.60 -0.79 -12.15
CA PRO A 213 -60.87 -1.30 -12.65
C PRO A 213 -60.68 -2.41 -13.68
N GLY A 214 -61.70 -3.26 -13.74
CA GLY A 214 -61.72 -4.56 -14.40
C GLY A 214 -62.03 -4.58 -15.92
N PRO A 215 -62.49 -5.73 -16.44
CA PRO A 215 -62.11 -6.26 -17.75
C PRO A 215 -63.21 -6.16 -18.81
N LEU A 216 -62.88 -6.02 -20.11
CA LEU A 216 -63.78 -6.36 -21.23
C LEU A 216 -63.02 -6.50 -22.58
N GLY A 217 -63.02 -7.72 -23.15
CA GLY A 217 -63.27 -8.00 -24.58
C GLY A 217 -62.15 -7.86 -25.64
N PRO A 218 -62.28 -8.52 -26.82
CA PRO A 218 -61.15 -9.16 -27.54
C PRO A 218 -60.85 -8.68 -28.98
N HIS A 219 -59.55 -8.69 -29.36
CA HIS A 219 -58.91 -8.84 -30.71
C HIS A 219 -59.36 -7.94 -31.91
N PRO A 220 -58.65 -7.89 -33.07
CA PRO A 220 -57.22 -8.07 -33.40
C PRO A 220 -56.66 -6.97 -34.36
N SER A 221 -55.39 -7.15 -34.77
CA SER A 221 -54.77 -6.69 -36.05
C SER A 221 -54.23 -5.25 -36.16
N SER A 222 -52.91 -5.13 -36.37
CA SER A 222 -52.31 -4.68 -37.64
C SER A 222 -51.02 -3.82 -37.50
N HIS A 223 -50.01 -4.24 -38.29
CA HIS A 223 -48.97 -3.45 -38.97
C HIS A 223 -47.92 -2.60 -38.20
N SER A 224 -46.69 -3.15 -38.21
CA SER A 224 -45.48 -2.58 -38.84
C SER A 224 -44.75 -1.35 -38.22
N PRO A 225 -43.44 -1.20 -38.58
CA PRO A 225 -42.37 -0.79 -37.66
C PRO A 225 -42.02 0.70 -37.77
N HIS A 226 -41.14 1.20 -36.90
CA HIS A 226 -39.99 2.08 -37.19
C HIS A 226 -39.52 2.89 -35.96
N THR A 227 -38.20 3.04 -35.88
CA THR A 227 -37.43 4.16 -35.29
C THR A 227 -37.47 4.38 -33.77
N SER A 228 -36.47 3.82 -33.07
CA SER A 228 -36.09 4.21 -31.72
C SER A 228 -35.09 5.38 -31.71
N PHE A 229 -35.63 6.54 -31.36
CA PHE A 229 -35.11 7.64 -30.52
C PHE A 229 -33.67 8.20 -30.67
N PRO A 230 -33.54 9.54 -30.83
CA PRO A 230 -32.28 10.26 -30.72
C PRO A 230 -31.93 10.64 -29.26
N SER A 231 -30.65 10.92 -29.08
CA SER A 231 -29.93 11.51 -27.94
C SER A 231 -30.70 12.55 -27.09
N GLN A 232 -30.69 12.37 -25.77
CA GLN A 232 -31.07 13.41 -24.80
C GLN A 232 -29.85 14.25 -24.37
N PRO A 233 -30.02 15.57 -24.10
CA PRO A 233 -28.92 16.50 -23.87
C PRO A 233 -28.52 16.62 -22.38
N PHE A 234 -27.25 16.94 -22.17
CA PHE A 234 -26.68 17.43 -20.91
C PHE A 234 -27.42 18.68 -20.41
N LEU A 235 -27.77 18.72 -19.12
CA LEU A 235 -28.09 19.96 -18.40
C LEU A 235 -27.11 20.17 -17.23
N PRO A 236 -26.52 21.37 -17.10
CA PRO A 236 -25.65 21.73 -15.99
C PRO A 236 -26.46 22.34 -14.82
N SER A 237 -25.83 22.36 -13.64
CA SER A 237 -26.20 23.12 -12.44
C SER A 237 -27.07 22.37 -11.41
N MET A 238 -26.48 22.11 -10.23
CA MET A 238 -27.00 22.63 -8.97
C MET A 238 -25.92 22.57 -7.88
N ALA A 239 -25.86 23.67 -7.12
CA ALA A 239 -24.86 24.04 -6.14
C ALA A 239 -24.96 23.28 -4.82
N PHE A 240 -23.84 23.12 -4.12
CA PHE A 240 -23.77 22.63 -2.74
C PHE A 240 -24.02 23.77 -1.74
N PRO A 241 -24.88 23.59 -0.72
CA PRO A 241 -24.90 24.49 0.41
C PRO A 241 -23.90 24.02 1.47
N PHE A 242 -22.91 24.88 1.72
CA PHE A 242 -22.06 24.88 2.92
C PHE A 242 -22.92 25.27 4.13
N ARG A 243 -22.71 24.65 5.30
CA ARG A 243 -23.19 25.20 6.57
C ARG A 243 -22.21 24.91 7.70
N PRO A 244 -21.65 25.95 8.35
CA PRO A 244 -20.95 25.82 9.61
C PRO A 244 -21.85 26.21 10.79
N SER A 245 -21.64 25.57 11.94
CA SER A 245 -22.10 26.01 13.26
C SER A 245 -21.62 25.00 14.30
N HIS A 246 -21.26 25.34 15.53
CA HIS A 246 -20.80 26.53 16.24
C HIS A 246 -20.26 25.97 17.57
#